data_AF-A0A837HRJ8-F1
#
_entry.id   AF-A0A837HRJ8-F1
#
_cell.length_a   1.000
_cell.length_b   1.000
_cell.length_c   1.000
_cell.angle_alpha   90.00
_cell.angle_beta   90.00
_cell.angle_gamma   90.00
#
_symmetry.space_group_name_H-M   'P 1'
#
loop_
_entity.id
_entity.type
_entity.pdbx_description
1 polymer ?
#
loop_
_entity_poly.entity_id
_entity_poly.type
_entity_poly.pdbx_seq_one_letter_code
_entity_poly.pdbx_strand_id
1 'polypeptide(L)'
;TVELKNWIADEPKLPLEVNVKIRYRHPLVRGIIKQQATYNKQHTTGAQKNTVLEVEFLERQKAITPGQSAVFYADDNEVLGGGIIL
;
A
#
# COMPACT_ATOMS: atom_id res chain seq x y z
N THR A 1 6.63 3.72 -3.85
CA THR A 1 6.04 3.58 -2.50
C THR A 1 4.57 3.94 -2.59
N VAL A 2 3.79 3.79 -1.52
CA VAL A 2 2.36 4.12 -1.50
C VAL A 2 2.05 5.00 -0.30
N GLU A 3 1.51 6.20 -0.55
CA GLU A 3 0.90 7.02 0.49
C GLU A 3 -0.46 6.42 0.86
N LEU A 4 -0.54 5.80 2.03
CA LEU A 4 -1.76 5.14 2.52
C LEU A 4 -2.84 6.20 2.76
N LYS A 5 -4.02 5.99 2.17
CA LYS A 5 -5.19 6.85 2.40
C LYS A 5 -6.13 6.25 3.43
N ASN A 6 -6.38 4.93 3.35
CA ASN A 6 -7.25 4.27 4.32
C ASN A 6 -7.00 2.75 4.40
N TRP A 7 -7.21 2.21 5.59
CA TRP A 7 -7.50 0.78 5.79
C TRP A 7 -9.02 0.61 5.80
N ILE A 8 -9.53 -0.39 5.09
CA ILE A 8 -10.95 -0.75 5.09
C ILE A 8 -11.24 -1.74 6.20
N ALA A 9 -10.33 -2.71 6.38
CA ALA A 9 -10.31 -3.60 7.54
C ALA A 9 -9.49 -3.00 8.69
N ASP A 10 -9.35 -3.75 9.78
CA ASP A 10 -8.41 -3.42 10.85
C ASP A 10 -6.98 -3.28 10.31
N GLU A 11 -6.20 -2.37 10.90
CA GLU A 11 -4.81 -2.17 10.51
C GLU A 11 -4.02 -3.48 10.67
N PRO A 12 -3.48 -4.04 9.58
CA PRO A 12 -2.76 -5.31 9.64
C PRO A 12 -1.39 -5.12 10.29
N LYS A 13 -0.86 -6.20 10.87
CA LYS A 13 0.53 -6.23 11.31
C LYS A 13 1.45 -6.31 10.09
N LEU A 14 2.37 -5.37 9.98
CA LEU A 14 3.37 -5.30 8.91
C LEU A 14 4.70 -5.94 9.37
N PRO A 15 5.46 -6.61 8.48
CA PRO A 15 5.20 -6.79 7.05
C PRO A 15 4.11 -7.83 6.76
N LEU A 16 3.30 -7.60 5.72
CA LEU A 16 2.24 -8.51 5.30
C LEU A 16 2.34 -8.80 3.79
N GLU A 17 2.23 -10.06 3.40
CA GLU A 17 2.07 -10.45 2.00
C GLU A 17 0.60 -10.27 1.59
N VAL A 18 0.39 -9.58 0.47
CA VAL A 18 -0.93 -9.21 -0.02
C VAL A 18 -0.99 -9.29 -1.54
N ASN A 19 -2.22 -9.31 -2.06
CA ASN A 19 -2.50 -9.08 -3.46
C ASN A 19 -2.64 -7.57 -3.69
N VAL A 20 -1.98 -7.02 -4.70
CA VAL A 20 -2.00 -5.58 -5.00
C VAL A 20 -2.60 -5.35 -6.38
N LYS A 21 -3.46 -4.35 -6.49
CA LYS A 21 -3.95 -3.83 -7.77
C LYS A 21 -3.38 -2.45 -8.01
N ILE A 22 -2.51 -2.33 -9.02
CA ILE A 22 -1.75 -1.11 -9.32
C ILE A 22 -2.36 -0.26 -10.47
N ARG A 23 -3.35 -0.79 -11.20
CA ARG A 23 -4.14 -0.04 -12.19
C ARG A 23 -5.51 -0.68 -12.39
N TYR A 24 -6.46 0.10 -12.89
CA TYR A 24 -7.77 -0.42 -13.29
C TYR A 24 -7.61 -1.53 -14.34
N ARG A 25 -8.34 -2.65 -14.14
CA ARG A 25 -8.27 -3.87 -14.96
C ARG A 25 -6.90 -4.59 -15.01
N HIS A 26 -5.92 -4.23 -14.18
CA HIS A 26 -4.77 -5.11 -13.96
C HIS A 26 -5.21 -6.37 -13.21
N PRO A 27 -4.64 -7.55 -13.52
CA PRO A 27 -4.63 -8.67 -12.61
C PRO A 27 -4.07 -8.28 -11.23
N LEU A 28 -4.45 -9.00 -10.19
CA LEU A 28 -3.80 -8.87 -8.90
C LEU A 28 -2.35 -9.35 -9.01
N VAL A 29 -1.43 -8.65 -8.33
CA VAL A 29 -0.02 -9.01 -8.30
C VAL A 29 0.42 -9.21 -6.85
N ARG A 30 1.20 -10.25 -6.58
CA ARG A 30 1.69 -10.53 -5.23
C ARG A 30 2.75 -9.52 -4.82
N GLY A 31 2.66 -9.04 -3.58
CA GLY A 31 3.68 -8.21 -3.00
C GLY A 31 3.63 -8.16 -1.49
N ILE A 32 4.70 -7.68 -0.88
CA ILE A 32 4.84 -7.49 0.56
C ILE A 32 4.73 -6.01 0.86
N ILE A 33 3.79 -5.64 1.72
CA ILE A 33 3.67 -4.29 2.24
C ILE A 33 4.47 -4.16 3.54
N LYS A 34 5.30 -3.12 3.64
CA LYS A 34 6.18 -2.83 4.77
C LYS A 34 6.01 -1.37 5.19
N GLN A 35 6.18 -1.08 6.47
CA GLN A 35 6.21 0.32 6.92
C GLN A 35 7.54 0.95 6.49
N GLN A 36 7.49 2.11 5.84
CA GLN A 36 8.71 2.79 5.42
C GLN A 36 9.47 3.31 6.65
N ALA A 37 10.67 2.77 6.88
CA ALA A 37 11.48 3.04 8.08
C ALA A 37 11.76 4.54 8.32
N THR A 38 11.84 5.33 7.24
CA THR A 38 12.23 6.76 7.29
C THR A 38 11.07 7.71 7.57
N TYR A 39 9.81 7.30 7.43
CA TYR A 39 8.65 8.19 7.61
C TYR A 39 8.08 8.16 9.04
N ASN A 40 8.91 7.81 10.01
CA ASN A 40 8.56 7.84 11.42
C ASN A 40 9.31 8.97 12.12
N LYS A 41 8.53 9.85 12.78
CA LYS A 41 8.91 10.97 13.65
C LYS A 41 9.06 12.34 12.99
N GLN A 42 7.95 12.87 12.50
CA GLN A 42 7.62 14.24 12.88
C GLN A 42 6.35 14.20 13.70
N HIS A 43 6.53 14.55 14.97
CA HIS A 43 5.50 14.75 15.96
C HIS A 43 4.73 16.02 15.61
N THR A 44 3.95 16.01 14.52
CA THR A 44 3.10 17.13 14.16
C THR A 44 1.80 17.01 14.93
N THR A 45 1.77 17.71 16.06
CA THR A 45 0.56 18.08 16.78
C THR A 45 -0.42 18.75 15.80
N GLY A 46 -1.37 17.99 15.25
CA GLY A 46 -2.52 18.53 14.50
C GLY A 46 -2.54 18.35 12.98
N ALA A 47 -1.57 17.68 12.34
CA ALA A 47 -1.64 17.39 10.89
C ALA A 47 -1.80 15.88 10.65
N GLN A 48 -2.69 15.48 9.74
CA GLN A 48 -2.95 14.08 9.37
C GLN A 48 -1.63 13.31 9.21
N LYS A 49 -1.47 12.20 9.95
CA LYS A 49 -0.35 11.27 9.77
C LYS A 49 -0.39 10.69 8.37
N ASN A 50 0.44 11.20 7.46
CA ASN A 50 0.64 10.57 6.16
C ASN A 50 1.50 9.32 6.35
N THR A 51 0.86 8.15 6.38
CA THR A 51 1.57 6.87 6.47
C THR A 51 2.05 6.48 5.07
N VAL A 52 3.34 6.25 4.90
CA VAL A 52 3.90 5.77 3.63
C VAL A 52 4.32 4.31 3.79
N LEU A 53 3.82 3.48 2.89
CA LEU A 53 4.14 2.06 2.80
C LEU A 53 5.12 1.80 1.66
N GLU A 54 6.06 0.91 1.91
CA GLU A 54 6.87 0.29 0.87
C GLU A 54 6.14 -0.95 0.37
N VAL A 55 6.09 -1.13 -0.95
CA VAL A 55 5.46 -2.27 -1.60
C VAL A 55 6.51 -2.98 -2.45
N GLU A 56 6.87 -4.20 -2.04
CA GLU A 56 7.84 -5.04 -2.73
C GLU A 56 7.09 -6.13 -3.50
N PHE A 57 7.05 -6.04 -4.83
CA PHE A 57 6.40 -7.06 -5.66
C PHE A 57 7.27 -8.31 -5.76
N LEU A 58 6.67 -9.49 -5.61
CA LEU A 58 7.38 -10.77 -5.76
C LEU A 58 7.84 -10.99 -7.21
N GLU A 59 7.12 -10.39 -8.16
CA GLU A 59 7.48 -10.37 -9.58
C GLU A 59 7.60 -8.94 -10.08
N ARG A 60 8.54 -8.70 -11.01
CA ARG A 60 8.75 -7.38 -11.62
C ARG A 60 7.50 -6.87 -12.32
N GLN A 61 7.01 -5.71 -11.88
CA GLN A 61 5.88 -5.03 -12.50
C GLN A 61 6.36 -3.91 -13.44
N LYS A 62 5.81 -3.87 -14.65
CA LYS A 62 6.07 -2.81 -15.63
C LYS A 62 5.02 -1.70 -15.50
N ALA A 63 5.42 -0.48 -15.84
CA ALA A 63 4.52 0.66 -15.96
C ALA A 63 3.71 0.98 -14.68
N ILE A 64 4.37 0.92 -13.51
CA ILE A 64 3.83 1.53 -12.29
C ILE A 64 3.90 3.06 -12.48
N THR A 65 2.77 3.74 -12.34
CA THR A 65 2.67 5.19 -12.61
C THR A 65 2.31 5.95 -11.32
N PRO A 66 3.12 6.94 -10.91
CA PRO A 66 2.76 7.84 -9.82
C PRO A 66 1.39 8.49 -10.02
N GLY A 67 0.66 8.69 -8.92
CA GLY A 67 -0.70 9.24 -8.92
C GLY A 67 -1.81 8.21 -9.16
N GLN A 68 -1.50 6.99 -9.62
CA GLN A 68 -2.47 5.90 -9.65
C GLN A 68 -2.74 5.34 -8.25
N SER A 69 -3.89 4.70 -8.09
CA SER A 69 -4.22 4.02 -6.84
C SER A 69 -3.57 2.64 -6.76
N ALA A 70 -3.04 2.32 -5.59
CA ALA A 70 -2.70 0.96 -5.19
C ALA A 70 -3.74 0.46 -4.19
N VAL A 71 -4.37 -0.67 -4.49
CA VAL A 71 -5.37 -1.30 -3.61
C VAL A 71 -4.85 -2.66 -3.15
N PHE A 72 -4.91 -2.91 -1.85
CA PHE A 72 -4.43 -4.13 -1.22
C PHE A 72 -5.61 -5.07 -0.93
N TYR A 73 -5.42 -6.35 -1.24
CA TYR A 73 -6.40 -7.41 -1.09
C TYR A 73 -5.79 -8.57 -0.30
N ALA A 74 -6.61 -9.21 0.52
CA ALA A 74 -6.31 -10.50 1.13
C ALA A 74 -6.38 -11.64 0.09
N ASP A 75 -6.06 -12.87 0.53
CA ASP A 75 -6.07 -14.06 -0.32
C ASP A 75 -7.48 -14.51 -0.71
N ASP A 76 -8.47 -14.18 0.10
CA ASP A 76 -9.90 -14.42 -0.16
C ASP A 76 -10.57 -13.30 -0.99
N ASN A 77 -9.78 -12.35 -1.50
CA ASN A 77 -10.20 -11.16 -2.26
C ASN A 77 -10.90 -10.07 -1.44
N GLU A 78 -10.83 -10.09 -0.10
CA GLU A 78 -11.27 -8.96 0.72
C GLU A 78 -10.35 -7.74 0.49
N VAL A 79 -10.93 -6.54 0.43
CA VAL A 79 -10.16 -5.28 0.33
C VAL A 79 -9.64 -4.90 1.70
N LEU A 80 -8.32 -4.91 1.87
CA LEU A 80 -7.67 -4.52 3.12
C LEU A 80 -7.57 -3.01 3.24
N GLY A 81 -7.25 -2.32 2.15
CA GLY A 81 -6.96 -0.89 2.15
C GLY A 81 -6.38 -0.39 0.84
N GLY A 82 -5.91 0.85 0.84
CA GLY A 82 -5.28 1.40 -0.35
C GLY A 82 -4.75 2.82 -0.19
N GLY A 83 -4.05 3.26 -1.22
CA GLY A 83 -3.38 4.55 -1.24
C GLY A 83 -3.00 5.01 -2.64
N ILE A 84 -2.22 6.08 -2.69
CA ILE A 84 -1.71 6.65 -3.93
C ILE A 84 -0.25 6.24 -4.13
N ILE A 85 0.07 5.74 -5.32
CA ILE A 85 1.44 5.44 -5.71
C ILE A 85 2.20 6.77 -5.82
N LEU A 86 3.29 6.87 -5.05
CA LEU A 86 4.24 7.97 -5.12
C LEU A 86 5.36 7.66 -6.14
#